data_AF-A0A1B8W3G8-F1
#
_entry.id   AF-A0A1B8W3G8-F1
#
_cell.length_a   1.000
_cell.length_b   1.000
_cell.length_c   1.000
_cell.angle_alpha   90.00
_cell.angle_beta   90.00
_cell.angle_gamma   90.00
#
_symmetry.space_group_name_H-M   'P 1'
#
loop_
_entity.id
_entity.type
_entity.pdbx_description
1 polymer ?
#
loop_
_entity_poly.entity_id
_entity_poly.type
_entity_poly.pdbx_seq_one_letter_code
_entity_poly.pdbx_strand_id
1 'polypeptide(L)'
;MAAWGLLHDRAAQLAPLLFTWFDLGATAIVLLIAGTLLAGMFMFIRIASDDSDRYKVLKEMVETLFGTPAHLRQQPENNADKAIVKTDKSAEAAIAAFSEPCPACSETVTERDSTCPSCGLQLL
;
A
#
# COMPACT_ATOMS: atom_id res chain seq x y z
N MET A 1 -5.22 58.38 32.58
CA MET A 1 -5.69 57.48 31.50
C MET A 1 -5.03 56.08 31.51
N ALA A 2 -4.17 55.73 32.48
CA ALA A 2 -3.47 54.43 32.50
C ALA A 2 -4.16 53.31 33.32
N ALA A 3 -5.20 53.61 34.10
CA ALA A 3 -5.82 52.64 35.00
C ALA A 3 -6.86 51.71 34.33
N TRP A 4 -7.37 52.07 33.15
CA TRP A 4 -8.42 51.29 32.46
C TRP A 4 -7.88 50.05 31.71
N GLY A 5 -6.59 50.01 31.35
CA GLY A 5 -5.99 48.88 30.64
C GLY A 5 -5.76 47.64 31.52
N LEU A 6 -5.41 47.83 32.80
CA LEU A 6 -5.06 46.74 33.71
C LEU A 6 -6.26 45.93 34.22
N LEU A 7 -7.48 46.49 34.20
CA LEU A 7 -8.69 45.75 34.55
C LEU A 7 -9.23 44.88 33.40
N HIS A 8 -9.02 45.29 32.14
CA HIS A 8 -9.41 44.49 30.98
C HIS A 8 -8.53 43.24 30.82
N ASP A 9 -7.23 43.36 31.09
CA ASP A 9 -6.27 42.26 30.97
C ASP A 9 -6.55 41.13 31.98
N ARG A 10 -7.00 41.46 33.19
CA ARG A 10 -7.33 40.46 34.23
C ARG A 10 -8.60 39.67 33.95
N ALA A 11 -9.56 40.22 33.21
CA ALA A 11 -10.80 39.52 32.87
C ALA A 11 -10.59 38.44 31.78
N ALA A 12 -9.62 38.63 30.89
CA ALA A 12 -9.29 37.68 29.82
C ALA A 12 -8.62 36.39 30.33
N GLN A 13 -8.05 36.41 31.55
CA GLN A 13 -7.29 35.28 32.09
C GLN A 13 -8.14 34.20 32.78
N LEU A 14 -9.43 34.46 33.06
CA LEU A 14 -10.34 33.51 33.72
C LEU A 14 -11.14 32.62 32.74
N ALA A 15 -11.35 33.08 31.51
CA ALA A 15 -12.05 32.32 30.45
C ALA A 15 -11.36 31.02 29.98
N PRO A 16 -10.01 30.91 29.89
CA PRO A 16 -9.37 29.72 29.30
C PRO A 16 -9.44 28.49 30.22
N LEU A 17 -9.71 28.64 31.51
CA LEU A 17 -9.71 27.49 32.44
C LEU A 17 -10.91 26.57 32.25
N LEU A 18 -12.09 27.09 31.89
CA LEU A 18 -13.25 26.26 31.56
C LEU A 18 -13.15 25.69 30.14
N PHE A 19 -12.65 26.49 29.19
CA PHE A 19 -12.50 26.06 27.81
C PHE A 19 -11.45 24.95 27.66
N THR A 20 -10.34 25.02 28.40
CA THR A 20 -9.30 23.97 28.38
C THR A 20 -9.79 22.63 28.91
N TRP A 21 -10.72 22.62 29.88
CA TRP A 21 -11.35 21.38 30.35
C TRP A 21 -12.27 20.76 29.30
N PHE A 22 -13.04 21.57 28.57
CA PHE A 22 -13.83 21.09 27.45
C PHE A 22 -12.96 20.59 26.29
N ASP A 23 -11.87 21.30 25.98
CA ASP A 23 -10.92 20.90 24.93
C ASP A 23 -10.21 19.58 25.28
N LEU A 24 -9.78 19.43 26.54
CA LEU A 24 -9.20 18.20 27.06
C LEU A 24 -10.22 17.04 27.04
N GLY A 25 -11.48 17.31 27.36
CA GLY A 25 -12.56 16.32 27.25
C GLY A 25 -12.84 15.91 25.81
N ALA A 26 -12.92 16.87 24.89
CA ALA A 26 -13.18 16.62 23.48
C ALA A 26 -12.06 15.79 22.84
N THR A 27 -10.80 16.16 23.09
CA THR A 27 -9.63 15.41 22.62
C THR A 27 -9.60 13.98 23.20
N ALA A 28 -9.92 13.80 24.49
CA ALA A 28 -10.00 12.47 25.09
C ALA A 28 -11.10 11.59 24.47
N ILE A 29 -12.28 12.16 24.18
CA ILE A 29 -13.38 11.43 23.51
C ILE A 29 -12.97 11.01 22.10
N VAL A 30 -12.37 11.91 21.32
CA VAL A 30 -11.89 11.60 19.97
C VAL A 30 -10.85 10.47 20.01
N LEU A 31 -9.90 10.52 20.96
CA LEU A 31 -8.92 9.46 21.14
C LEU A 31 -9.55 8.13 21.56
N LEU A 32 -10.60 8.14 22.40
CA LEU A 32 -11.34 6.93 22.75
C LEU A 32 -12.06 6.32 21.55
N ILE A 33 -12.71 7.15 20.73
CA ILE A 33 -13.40 6.69 19.52
C ILE A 33 -12.38 6.11 18.54
N ALA A 34 -11.27 6.81 18.29
CA ALA A 34 -10.20 6.33 17.43
C ALA A 34 -9.61 5.00 17.93
N GLY A 35 -9.34 4.90 19.24
CA GLY A 35 -8.86 3.68 19.87
C GLY A 35 -9.85 2.52 19.75
N THR A 36 -11.15 2.80 19.90
CA THR A 36 -12.21 1.79 19.73
C THR A 36 -12.29 1.29 18.29
N LEU A 37 -12.16 2.19 17.30
CA LEU A 37 -12.14 1.80 15.88
C LEU A 37 -10.94 0.91 15.54
N LEU A 38 -9.75 1.27 16.04
CA LEU A 38 -8.54 0.46 15.85
C LEU A 38 -8.64 -0.91 16.54
N ALA A 39 -9.14 -0.94 17.78
CA ALA A 39 -9.37 -2.19 18.51
C ALA A 39 -10.40 -3.07 17.79
N GLY A 40 -11.48 -2.48 17.27
CA GLY A 40 -12.48 -3.18 16.46
C GLY A 40 -11.90 -3.79 15.19
N MET A 41 -11.08 -3.02 14.45
CA MET A 41 -10.39 -3.53 13.25
C MET A 41 -9.44 -4.68 13.58
N PHE A 42 -8.65 -4.55 14.65
CA PHE A 42 -7.75 -5.61 15.10
C PHE A 42 -8.51 -6.86 15.53
N MET A 43 -9.61 -6.70 16.28
CA MET A 43 -10.48 -7.80 16.70
C MET A 43 -11.07 -8.53 15.50
N PHE A 44 -11.53 -7.79 14.48
CA PHE A 44 -12.07 -8.36 13.25
C PHE A 44 -11.01 -9.17 12.49
N ILE A 45 -9.80 -8.63 12.32
CA ILE A 45 -8.68 -9.35 11.68
C ILE A 45 -8.35 -10.62 12.46
N ARG A 46 -8.37 -10.55 13.80
CA ARG A 46 -8.11 -11.71 14.65
C ARG A 46 -9.18 -12.77 14.46
N ILE A 47 -10.46 -12.40 14.51
CA ILE A 47 -11.59 -13.32 14.28
C ILE A 47 -11.50 -13.95 12.89
N ALA A 48 -11.22 -13.14 11.85
CA ALA A 48 -11.06 -13.61 10.49
C ALA A 48 -9.82 -14.52 10.31
N SER A 49 -8.75 -14.31 11.10
CA SER A 49 -7.55 -15.15 11.07
C SER A 49 -7.70 -16.43 11.89
N ASP A 50 -8.52 -16.43 12.94
CA ASP A 50 -8.80 -17.61 13.77
C ASP A 50 -9.61 -18.66 12.99
N ASP A 51 -10.37 -18.24 11.97
CA ASP A 51 -11.05 -19.12 11.01
C ASP A 51 -10.07 -19.76 9.98
N SER A 52 -8.85 -20.07 10.44
CA SER A 52 -7.73 -20.65 9.67
C SER A 52 -8.02 -22.05 9.12
N ASP A 53 -9.12 -22.71 9.47
CA ASP A 53 -9.55 -23.93 8.78
C ASP A 53 -10.06 -23.65 7.35
N ARG A 54 -10.57 -22.43 7.10
CA ARG A 54 -10.94 -21.97 5.75
C ARG A 54 -9.73 -21.77 4.83
N TYR A 55 -8.53 -21.55 5.38
CA TYR A 55 -7.31 -21.38 4.59
C TYR A 55 -6.97 -22.62 3.76
N LYS A 56 -7.29 -23.83 4.24
CA LYS A 56 -7.12 -25.07 3.45
C LYS A 56 -8.09 -25.12 2.27
N VAL A 57 -9.34 -24.75 2.48
CA VAL A 57 -10.38 -24.72 1.43
C VAL A 57 -10.09 -23.62 0.38
N LEU A 58 -9.65 -22.44 0.83
CA LEU A 58 -9.22 -21.34 -0.04
C LEU A 58 -7.95 -21.72 -0.82
N LYS A 59 -7.00 -22.40 -0.18
CA LYS A 59 -5.82 -22.93 -0.85
C LYS A 59 -6.19 -23.99 -1.89
N GLU A 60 -7.08 -24.94 -1.57
CA GLU A 60 -7.55 -25.94 -2.53
C GLU A 60 -8.32 -25.31 -3.71
N MET A 61 -9.15 -24.29 -3.47
CA MET A 61 -9.82 -23.55 -4.56
C MET A 61 -8.82 -22.75 -5.41
N VAL A 62 -7.83 -22.09 -4.80
CA VAL A 62 -6.78 -21.37 -5.53
C VAL A 62 -5.87 -22.34 -6.28
N GLU A 63 -5.56 -23.49 -5.70
CA GLU A 63 -4.73 -24.54 -6.32
C GLU A 63 -5.50 -25.29 -7.42
N THR A 64 -6.83 -25.31 -7.40
CA THR A 64 -7.64 -25.82 -8.52
C THR A 64 -7.90 -24.77 -9.61
N LEU A 65 -7.92 -23.47 -9.27
CA LEU A 65 -8.12 -22.38 -10.23
C LEU A 65 -6.82 -21.88 -10.88
N PHE A 66 -5.72 -21.89 -10.14
CA PHE A 66 -4.40 -21.37 -10.55
C PHE A 66 -3.30 -22.43 -10.52
N GLY A 67 -3.53 -23.60 -9.91
CA GLY A 67 -2.65 -24.74 -10.12
C GLY A 67 -2.88 -25.26 -11.54
N THR A 68 -1.88 -25.03 -12.39
CA THR A 68 -1.71 -25.76 -13.64
C THR A 68 -2.05 -27.24 -13.39
N PRO A 69 -3.05 -27.83 -14.09
CA PRO A 69 -3.56 -29.15 -13.77
C PRO A 69 -2.39 -30.15 -13.71
N ALA A 70 -2.41 -31.01 -12.69
CA ALA A 70 -1.33 -31.94 -12.30
C ALA A 70 -0.79 -32.86 -13.43
N HIS A 71 -1.37 -32.81 -14.62
CA HIS A 71 -0.94 -33.57 -15.79
C HIS A 71 0.23 -32.94 -16.58
N LEU A 72 0.66 -31.70 -16.27
CA LEU A 72 1.83 -31.06 -16.90
C LEU A 72 3.08 -31.03 -16.01
N ARG A 73 2.98 -31.49 -14.76
CA ARG A 73 4.14 -31.64 -13.87
C ARG A 73 4.81 -32.98 -14.15
N GLN A 74 5.59 -33.04 -15.23
CA GLN A 74 6.53 -34.14 -15.46
C GLN A 74 7.46 -34.25 -14.25
N GLN A 75 7.25 -35.28 -13.43
CA GLN A 75 8.23 -35.73 -12.46
C GLN A 75 9.13 -36.71 -13.21
N PRO A 76 10.44 -36.42 -13.37
CA PRO A 76 11.33 -37.22 -14.19
C PRO A 76 11.80 -38.44 -13.42
N GLU A 77 11.44 -39.60 -13.96
CA GLU A 77 12.11 -40.85 -13.73
C GLU A 77 13.46 -40.89 -14.48
N ASN A 78 14.47 -41.35 -13.75
CA ASN A 78 15.67 -42.08 -14.19
C ASN A 78 16.92 -41.36 -14.73
N ASN A 79 18.03 -41.73 -14.06
CA ASN A 79 19.33 -42.14 -14.62
C ASN A 79 19.84 -41.46 -15.91
N ALA A 80 20.97 -40.76 -15.71
CA ALA A 80 22.13 -40.66 -16.59
C ALA A 80 21.95 -40.09 -18.02
N ASP A 81 22.88 -39.20 -18.36
CA ASP A 81 23.28 -38.84 -19.72
C ASP A 81 22.22 -38.18 -20.61
N LYS A 82 22.15 -36.84 -20.52
CA LYS A 82 22.52 -35.99 -21.68
C LYS A 82 22.55 -34.50 -21.32
N ALA A 83 23.80 -34.04 -21.23
CA ALA A 83 24.28 -32.76 -21.69
C ALA A 83 23.34 -31.90 -22.58
N ILE A 84 23.26 -30.62 -22.18
CA ILE A 84 23.52 -29.43 -23.02
C ILE A 84 22.35 -28.86 -23.86
N VAL A 85 22.05 -27.60 -23.52
CA VAL A 85 21.51 -26.49 -24.35
C VAL A 85 20.00 -26.44 -24.59
N LYS A 86 19.38 -25.52 -23.84
CA LYS A 86 18.33 -24.55 -24.22
C LYS A 86 18.21 -23.58 -23.02
N THR A 87 19.21 -22.72 -22.79
CA THR A 87 19.28 -21.37 -23.38
C THR A 87 17.96 -20.62 -23.21
N ASP A 88 17.81 -19.99 -22.05
CA ASP A 88 17.78 -18.52 -21.97
C ASP A 88 16.92 -17.80 -23.01
N LYS A 89 15.63 -18.14 -23.10
CA LYS A 89 14.64 -17.34 -23.86
C LYS A 89 13.76 -16.44 -23.01
N SER A 90 13.85 -16.53 -21.68
CA SER A 90 13.15 -15.60 -20.77
C SER A 90 14.04 -14.46 -20.27
N ALA A 91 15.36 -14.54 -20.44
CA ALA A 91 16.28 -13.45 -20.11
C ALA A 91 16.33 -12.37 -21.20
N GLU A 92 16.07 -12.72 -22.46
CA GLU A 92 16.08 -11.77 -23.60
C GLU A 92 14.89 -10.79 -23.54
N ALA A 93 13.73 -11.21 -23.01
CA ALA A 93 12.56 -10.34 -22.85
C ALA A 93 12.72 -9.34 -21.69
N ALA A 94 13.64 -9.59 -20.76
CA ALA A 94 14.00 -8.67 -19.68
C ALA A 94 15.09 -7.65 -20.07
N ILE A 95 15.65 -7.78 -21.29
CA ILE A 95 16.61 -6.82 -21.88
C ILE A 95 15.96 -6.03 -23.04
N ALA A 96 14.65 -6.24 -23.28
CA ALA A 96 13.89 -5.32 -24.12
C ALA A 96 13.77 -3.99 -23.37
N ALA A 97 14.53 -2.99 -23.82
CA ALA A 97 14.54 -1.63 -23.28
C ALA A 97 13.11 -1.18 -22.96
N PHE A 98 12.83 -0.92 -21.67
CA PHE A 98 11.54 -0.41 -21.22
C PHE A 98 11.20 0.83 -22.04
N SER A 99 10.13 0.71 -22.83
CA SER A 99 9.66 1.72 -23.77
C SER A 99 8.17 1.90 -23.52
N GLU A 100 7.78 3.04 -22.95
CA GLU A 100 6.40 3.37 -22.63
C GLU A 100 5.90 4.52 -23.53
N PRO A 101 4.61 4.59 -23.88
CA PRO A 101 4.07 5.71 -24.65
C PRO A 101 3.92 6.96 -23.77
N CYS A 102 4.35 8.11 -24.27
CA CYS A 102 4.20 9.39 -23.60
C CYS A 102 2.72 9.73 -23.38
N PRO A 103 2.29 10.10 -22.16
CA PRO A 103 0.87 10.36 -21.86
C PRO A 103 0.29 11.58 -22.59
N ALA A 104 1.12 12.49 -23.10
CA ALA A 104 0.67 13.69 -23.81
C ALA A 104 0.55 13.51 -25.33
N CYS A 105 1.48 12.78 -25.96
CA CYS A 105 1.56 12.67 -27.43
C CYS A 105 1.61 11.22 -27.94
N SER A 106 1.54 10.22 -27.07
CA SER A 106 1.62 8.78 -27.36
C SER A 106 2.90 8.30 -28.05
N GLU A 107 3.93 9.15 -28.13
CA GLU A 107 5.22 8.78 -28.69
C GLU A 107 5.99 7.86 -27.76
N THR A 108 6.71 6.89 -28.33
CA THR A 108 7.50 5.93 -27.57
C THR A 108 8.68 6.64 -26.90
N VAL A 109 8.71 6.63 -25.56
CA VAL A 109 9.78 7.19 -24.74
C VAL A 109 10.46 6.07 -23.96
N THR A 110 11.77 6.21 -23.76
CA THR A 110 12.58 5.23 -23.02
C THR A 110 12.90 5.73 -21.61
N GLU A 111 13.27 4.84 -20.69
CA GLU A 111 13.68 5.20 -19.32
C GLU A 111 14.87 6.18 -19.27
N ARG A 112 15.64 6.32 -20.36
CA ARG A 112 16.74 7.30 -20.45
C ARG A 112 16.29 8.72 -20.75
N ASP A 113 15.05 8.89 -21.20
CA ASP A 113 14.53 10.19 -21.61
C ASP A 113 13.88 10.89 -20.40
N SER A 114 14.57 11.88 -19.80
CA SER A 114 13.98 12.74 -18.77
C SER A 114 12.87 13.66 -19.30
N THR A 115 12.80 13.79 -20.62
CA THR A 115 11.87 14.66 -21.35
C THR A 115 11.49 14.00 -22.66
N CYS A 116 10.20 14.02 -23.00
CA CYS A 116 9.73 13.50 -24.27
C CYS A 116 10.27 14.34 -25.45
N PRO A 117 10.91 13.73 -26.47
CA PRO A 117 11.52 14.46 -27.59
C PRO A 117 10.51 15.17 -28.51
N SER A 118 9.25 14.74 -28.53
CA SER A 118 8.25 15.32 -29.45
C SER A 118 7.34 16.36 -28.83
N CYS A 119 6.97 16.22 -27.55
CA CYS A 119 6.10 17.20 -26.89
C CYS A 119 6.79 18.03 -25.81
N GLY A 120 8.05 17.70 -25.47
CA GLY A 120 8.82 18.41 -24.44
C GLY A 120 8.30 18.22 -23.02
N LEU A 121 7.39 17.27 -22.79
CA LEU A 121 6.88 16.94 -21.46
C LEU A 121 7.98 16.31 -20.61
N GLN A 122 8.13 16.76 -19.37
CA GLN A 122 9.04 16.15 -18.40
C GLN A 122 8.46 14.82 -17.91
N LEU A 123 9.23 13.75 -18.05
CA LEU A 123 8.89 12.40 -17.61
C LEU A 123 9.50 12.19 -16.21
N LEU A 124 8.73 11.58 -15.30
CA LEU A 124 9.06 11.37 -13.88
C LEU A 124 9.73 10.01 -13.65
#